data_AF-A0A2A6HTU3-F1
#
_entry.id   AF-A0A2A6HTU3-F1
#
_cell.length_a   1.000
_cell.length_b   1.000
_cell.length_c   1.000
_cell.angle_alpha   90.00
_cell.angle_beta   90.00
_cell.angle_gamma   90.00
#
_symmetry.space_group_name_H-M   'P 1'
#
loop_
_entity.id
_entity.type
_entity.pdbx_description
1 polymer ?
#
loop_
_entity_poly.entity_id
_entity_poly.type
_entity_poly.pdbx_seq_one_letter_code
_entity_poly.pdbx_strand_id
1 'polypeptide(L)'
;MTTAPYHPLQELSRILAAQPGDEAAARIGAAVQRVLDGDEDSLDAALSEGRGWRSWRSDLARAERDRLICEIEAEFFADRPTREAAREIAKGLDRFHSGVDWRRFRNAETNPFPQGLKAKFWLILKAIDRPLSAARIRDLLAGGGGLSTSQQISDDFSNDT
;
A
#
# COMPACT_ATOMS: atom_id res chain seq x y z
N MET A 1 0.34 39.36 -7.37
CA MET A 1 1.15 38.23 -6.84
C MET A 1 0.74 37.01 -7.62
N THR A 2 1.57 36.59 -8.58
CA THR A 2 1.30 35.46 -9.46
C THR A 2 1.83 34.20 -8.78
N THR A 3 0.94 33.40 -8.18
CA THR A 3 1.30 32.08 -7.66
C THR A 3 1.73 31.25 -8.86
N ALA A 4 2.99 30.81 -8.89
CA ALA A 4 3.47 29.91 -9.94
C ALA A 4 2.54 28.69 -10.02
N PRO A 5 2.20 28.20 -11.23
CA PRO A 5 1.35 27.03 -11.36
C PRO A 5 2.00 25.86 -10.64
N TYR A 6 1.26 25.27 -9.70
CA TYR A 6 1.68 24.07 -9.00
C TYR A 6 1.92 22.96 -10.02
N HIS A 7 3.18 22.59 -10.22
CA HIS A 7 3.54 21.48 -11.10
C HIS A 7 3.82 20.25 -10.24
N PRO A 8 2.87 19.31 -10.09
CA PRO A 8 2.96 18.21 -9.14
C PRO A 8 4.22 17.36 -9.31
N LEU A 9 4.71 17.18 -10.54
CA LEU A 9 5.95 16.44 -10.80
C LEU A 9 7.22 17.20 -10.37
N GLN A 10 7.22 18.54 -10.42
CA GLN A 10 8.36 19.33 -9.97
C GLN A 10 8.44 19.33 -8.44
N GLU A 11 7.29 19.41 -7.77
CA GLU A 11 7.24 19.29 -6.30
C GLU A 11 7.60 17.88 -5.84
N LEU A 12 7.15 16.85 -6.55
CA LEU A 12 7.55 15.47 -6.28
C LEU A 12 9.07 15.27 -6.45
N SER A 13 9.66 15.81 -7.52
CA SER A 13 11.12 15.79 -7.74
C SER A 13 11.87 16.47 -6.59
N ARG A 14 11.37 17.62 -6.11
CA ARG A 14 11.94 18.33 -4.95
C ARG A 14 11.88 17.51 -3.67
N ILE A 15 10.75 16.86 -3.38
CA ILE A 15 10.58 16.00 -2.20
C ILE A 15 11.53 14.81 -2.25
N LEU A 16 11.68 14.17 -3.42
CA LEU A 16 12.57 13.02 -3.60
C LEU A 16 14.05 13.41 -3.48
N ALA A 17 14.44 14.59 -3.98
CA ALA A 17 15.79 15.12 -3.83
C ALA A 17 16.17 15.41 -2.37
N ALA A 18 15.17 15.65 -1.49
CA ALA A 18 15.38 15.87 -0.06
C ALA A 18 15.63 14.56 0.73
N GLN A 19 15.61 13.39 0.09
CA GLN A 19 15.91 12.09 0.70
C GLN A 19 17.20 11.45 0.14
N PRO A 20 18.37 12.06 0.37
CA PRO A 20 19.63 11.50 -0.10
C PRO A 20 19.94 10.17 0.60
N GLY A 21 20.25 9.14 -0.17
CA GLY A 21 20.62 7.81 0.32
C GLY A 21 19.48 6.77 0.30
N ASP A 22 18.24 7.17 0.01
CA ASP A 22 17.16 6.23 -0.24
C ASP A 22 17.19 5.80 -1.72
N GLU A 23 17.59 4.55 -1.95
CA GLU A 23 17.67 3.96 -3.30
C GLU A 23 16.30 3.91 -4.00
N ALA A 24 15.22 3.74 -3.25
CA ALA A 24 13.86 3.79 -3.80
C ALA A 24 13.49 5.22 -4.21
N ALA A 25 13.81 6.22 -3.37
CA ALA A 25 13.59 7.62 -3.70
C ALA A 25 14.41 8.04 -4.94
N ALA A 26 15.65 7.58 -5.06
CA ALA A 26 16.50 7.83 -6.22
C ALA A 26 15.92 7.21 -7.51
N ARG A 27 15.39 5.99 -7.43
CA ARG A 27 14.74 5.32 -8.59
C ARG A 27 13.46 6.02 -9.01
N ILE A 28 12.63 6.45 -8.06
CA ILE A 28 11.41 7.21 -8.36
C ILE A 28 11.79 8.59 -8.94
N GLY A 29 12.81 9.26 -8.38
CA GLY A 29 13.32 10.54 -8.86
C GLY A 29 13.79 10.47 -10.32
N ALA A 30 14.54 9.43 -10.68
CA ALA A 30 14.97 9.19 -12.06
C ALA A 30 13.79 8.99 -13.02
N ALA A 31 12.74 8.29 -12.59
CA ALA A 31 11.54 8.10 -13.41
C ALA A 31 10.73 9.41 -13.57
N VAL A 32 10.61 10.21 -12.50
CA VAL A 32 9.98 11.55 -12.57
C VAL A 32 10.75 12.46 -13.51
N GLN A 33 12.08 12.42 -13.46
CA GLN A 33 12.93 13.25 -14.31
C GLN A 33 12.76 12.90 -15.79
N ARG A 34 12.69 11.62 -16.17
CA ARG A 34 12.44 11.20 -17.56
C ARG A 34 11.10 11.72 -18.12
N VAL A 35 10.06 11.78 -17.28
CA VAL A 35 8.77 12.36 -17.70
C VAL A 35 8.86 13.87 -17.85
N LEU A 36 9.57 14.55 -16.94
CA LEU A 36 9.79 16.00 -17.02
C LEU A 36 10.64 16.39 -18.25
N ASP A 37 11.60 15.55 -18.61
CA ASP A 37 12.49 15.74 -19.76
C ASP A 37 11.79 15.38 -21.09
N GLY A 38 10.63 14.71 -21.03
CA GLY A 38 9.87 14.29 -22.20
C GLY A 38 10.38 13.00 -22.85
N ASP A 39 11.27 12.27 -22.19
CA ASP A 39 11.78 10.96 -22.63
C ASP A 39 10.70 9.87 -22.54
N GLU A 40 9.72 10.06 -21.65
CA GLU A 40 8.63 9.12 -21.38
C GLU A 40 7.28 9.84 -21.31
N ASP A 41 6.26 9.25 -21.97
CA ASP A 41 4.92 9.85 -22.10
C ASP A 41 4.16 9.94 -20.76
N SER A 42 4.54 9.11 -19.78
CA SER A 42 3.88 9.09 -18.48
C SER A 42 4.78 8.55 -17.39
N LEU A 43 4.49 8.96 -16.16
CA LEU A 43 5.15 8.40 -14.99
C LEU A 43 4.94 6.89 -14.92
N ASP A 44 3.75 6.38 -15.29
CA ASP A 44 3.49 4.94 -15.31
C ASP A 44 4.42 4.17 -16.27
N ALA A 45 4.70 4.73 -17.44
CA ALA A 45 5.63 4.18 -18.43
C ALA A 45 7.08 4.22 -17.93
N ALA A 46 7.54 5.40 -17.49
CA ALA A 46 8.88 5.60 -16.96
C ALA A 46 9.17 4.68 -15.76
N LEU A 47 8.16 4.48 -14.93
CA LEU A 47 8.22 3.57 -13.80
C LEU A 47 8.29 2.10 -14.29
N SER A 48 7.51 1.69 -15.29
CA SER A 48 7.38 0.28 -15.70
C SER A 48 8.61 -0.38 -16.36
N GLU A 49 9.60 0.36 -16.86
CA GLU A 49 10.74 -0.21 -17.60
C GLU A 49 11.73 -1.05 -16.76
N GLY A 50 11.66 -0.98 -15.42
CA GLY A 50 12.52 -1.81 -14.56
C GLY A 50 11.94 -3.20 -14.32
N ARG A 51 12.72 -4.28 -14.54
CA ARG A 51 12.33 -5.69 -14.23
C ARG A 51 11.85 -5.96 -12.78
N GLY A 52 11.97 -5.00 -11.86
CA GLY A 52 11.41 -5.04 -10.51
C GLY A 52 9.99 -4.50 -10.36
N TRP A 53 9.36 -3.97 -11.42
CA TRP A 53 8.14 -3.17 -11.25
C TRP A 53 6.82 -3.93 -11.05
N ARG A 54 6.73 -5.16 -11.54
CA ARG A 54 5.63 -6.05 -11.12
C ARG A 54 5.66 -6.34 -9.62
N SER A 55 6.85 -6.29 -9.00
CA SER A 55 7.01 -6.46 -7.55
C SER A 55 6.42 -5.27 -6.81
N TRP A 56 6.87 -4.03 -7.03
CA TRP A 56 6.37 -2.92 -6.19
C TRP A 56 4.86 -2.68 -6.33
N ARG A 57 4.23 -2.85 -7.51
CA ARG A 57 2.76 -2.70 -7.62
C ARG A 57 2.06 -3.75 -6.76
N SER A 58 2.59 -4.97 -6.78
CA SER A 58 2.10 -6.07 -5.96
C SER A 58 2.39 -5.83 -4.48
N ASP A 59 3.54 -5.27 -4.15
CA ASP A 59 3.97 -4.99 -2.77
C ASP A 59 3.18 -3.81 -2.19
N LEU A 60 2.91 -2.77 -2.97
CA LEU A 60 2.05 -1.65 -2.61
C LEU A 60 0.60 -2.11 -2.41
N ALA A 61 0.08 -2.95 -3.32
CA ALA A 61 -1.25 -3.53 -3.17
C ALA A 61 -1.35 -4.41 -1.91
N ARG A 62 -0.29 -5.16 -1.58
CA ARG A 62 -0.21 -5.94 -0.33
C ARG A 62 -0.15 -5.02 0.88
N ALA A 63 0.69 -3.99 0.86
CA ALA A 63 0.82 -3.03 1.95
C ALA A 63 -0.49 -2.30 2.23
N GLU A 64 -1.20 -1.84 1.19
CA GLU A 64 -2.49 -1.17 1.35
C GLU A 64 -3.56 -2.13 1.87
N ARG A 65 -3.63 -3.36 1.36
CA ARG A 65 -4.51 -4.39 1.91
C ARG A 65 -4.23 -4.61 3.39
N ASP A 66 -2.96 -4.73 3.75
CA ASP A 66 -2.54 -5.05 5.11
C ASP A 66 -2.84 -3.88 6.06
N ARG A 67 -2.63 -2.63 5.61
CA ARG A 67 -3.05 -1.40 6.28
C ARG A 67 -4.56 -1.36 6.53
N LEU A 68 -5.36 -1.64 5.50
CA LEU A 68 -6.82 -1.65 5.60
C LEU A 68 -7.34 -2.71 6.58
N ILE A 69 -6.66 -3.85 6.70
CA ILE A 69 -7.02 -4.90 7.67
C ILE A 69 -6.77 -4.43 9.10
N CYS A 70 -5.64 -3.77 9.36
CA CYS A 70 -5.38 -3.16 10.66
C CYS A 70 -6.41 -2.06 10.99
N GLU A 71 -6.77 -1.21 10.01
CA GLU A 71 -7.81 -0.20 10.20
C GLU A 71 -9.17 -0.84 10.51
N ILE A 72 -9.56 -1.92 9.84
CA ILE A 72 -10.82 -2.60 10.14
C ILE A 72 -10.83 -3.13 11.57
N GLU A 73 -9.73 -3.71 12.03
CA GLU A 73 -9.64 -4.22 13.40
C GLU A 73 -9.78 -3.08 14.42
N ALA A 74 -9.03 -1.99 14.23
CA ALA A 74 -9.08 -0.82 15.10
C ALA A 74 -10.43 -0.09 15.08
N GLU A 75 -11.12 -0.03 13.93
CA GLU A 75 -12.39 0.70 13.80
C GLU A 75 -13.61 -0.12 14.21
N PHE A 76 -13.64 -1.43 13.93
CA PHE A 76 -14.85 -2.25 14.06
C PHE A 76 -14.74 -3.39 15.08
N PHE A 77 -13.53 -3.75 15.51
CA PHE A 77 -13.29 -4.91 16.37
C PHE A 77 -12.29 -4.64 17.50
N ALA A 78 -12.08 -3.38 17.88
CA ALA A 78 -11.09 -2.98 18.88
C ALA A 78 -11.33 -3.59 20.28
N ASP A 79 -12.58 -3.97 20.58
CA ASP A 79 -12.97 -4.62 21.83
C ASP A 79 -12.79 -6.14 21.80
N ARG A 80 -12.39 -6.71 20.66
CA ARG A 80 -12.29 -8.16 20.48
C ARG A 80 -10.86 -8.67 20.58
N PRO A 81 -10.66 -9.91 21.07
CA PRO A 81 -9.37 -10.56 20.95
C PRO A 81 -8.96 -10.70 19.48
N THR A 82 -7.68 -10.48 19.17
CA THR A 82 -7.14 -10.52 17.80
C THR A 82 -7.55 -11.78 17.02
N ARG A 83 -7.62 -12.94 17.70
CA ARG A 83 -8.04 -14.20 17.08
C ARG A 83 -9.51 -14.18 16.63
N GLU A 84 -10.37 -13.53 17.40
CA GLU A 84 -11.79 -13.39 17.08
C GLU A 84 -11.98 -12.34 15.98
N ALA A 85 -11.35 -11.17 16.11
CA ALA A 85 -11.32 -10.14 15.08
C ALA A 85 -10.87 -10.71 13.73
N ALA A 86 -9.77 -11.47 13.69
CA ALA A 86 -9.27 -12.09 12.47
C ALA A 86 -10.26 -13.07 11.83
N ARG A 87 -11.04 -13.80 12.63
CA ARG A 87 -12.08 -14.72 12.12
C ARG A 87 -13.25 -13.97 11.53
N GLU A 88 -13.73 -12.94 12.21
CA GLU A 88 -14.86 -12.12 11.75
C GLU A 88 -14.49 -11.34 10.47
N ILE A 89 -13.28 -10.77 10.41
CA ILE A 89 -12.77 -10.10 9.20
C ILE A 89 -12.69 -11.09 8.04
N ALA A 90 -12.09 -12.27 8.23
CA ALA A 90 -11.98 -13.28 7.17
C ALA A 90 -13.35 -13.73 6.65
N LYS A 91 -14.30 -14.01 7.56
CA LYS A 91 -15.66 -14.42 7.22
C LYS A 91 -16.43 -13.31 6.51
N GLY A 92 -16.26 -12.06 6.96
CA GLY A 92 -16.85 -10.88 6.34
C GLY A 92 -16.34 -10.66 4.91
N LEU A 93 -15.02 -10.74 4.71
CA LEU A 93 -14.38 -10.65 3.39
C LEU A 93 -14.86 -11.74 2.45
N ASP A 94 -14.89 -13.00 2.90
CA ASP A 94 -15.34 -14.13 2.08
C ASP A 94 -16.82 -14.00 1.68
N ARG A 95 -17.68 -13.59 2.63
CA ARG A 95 -19.10 -13.31 2.36
C ARG A 95 -19.30 -12.15 1.39
N PHE A 96 -18.50 -11.09 1.53
CA PHE A 96 -18.59 -9.94 0.63
C PHE A 96 -18.13 -10.32 -0.78
N HIS A 97 -17.00 -11.02 -0.90
CA HIS A 97 -16.42 -11.50 -2.16
C HIS A 97 -17.37 -12.45 -2.92
N SER A 98 -18.03 -13.38 -2.22
CA SER A 98 -19.03 -14.28 -2.82
C SER A 98 -20.39 -13.60 -3.09
N GLY A 99 -20.59 -12.38 -2.58
CA GLY A 99 -21.84 -11.63 -2.65
C GLY A 99 -22.18 -11.05 -4.03
N VAL A 100 -23.39 -10.50 -4.13
CA VAL A 100 -23.84 -9.72 -5.31
C VAL A 100 -23.08 -8.39 -5.40
N ASP A 101 -22.80 -7.77 -4.25
CA ASP A 101 -22.10 -6.49 -4.14
C ASP A 101 -20.74 -6.52 -4.85
N TRP A 102 -19.90 -7.53 -4.56
CA TRP A 102 -18.61 -7.67 -5.23
C TRP A 102 -18.76 -7.90 -6.73
N ARG A 103 -19.60 -8.84 -7.14
CA ARG A 103 -19.83 -9.15 -8.56
C ARG A 103 -20.31 -7.94 -9.37
N ARG A 104 -21.16 -7.10 -8.77
CA ARG A 104 -21.72 -5.90 -9.42
C ARG A 104 -20.70 -4.78 -9.54
N PHE A 105 -19.85 -4.59 -8.53
CA PHE A 105 -19.00 -3.40 -8.42
C PHE A 105 -17.49 -3.65 -8.52
N ARG A 106 -17.04 -4.87 -8.82
CA ARG A 106 -15.60 -5.19 -8.96
C ARG A 106 -14.87 -4.34 -10.02
N ASN A 107 -15.59 -3.94 -11.07
CA ASN A 107 -15.06 -3.14 -12.17
C ASN A 107 -15.28 -1.63 -11.97
N ALA A 108 -15.91 -1.20 -10.88
CA ALA A 108 -16.05 0.22 -10.60
C ALA A 108 -14.65 0.84 -10.36
N GLU A 109 -14.46 2.05 -10.89
CA GLU A 109 -13.24 2.85 -10.68
C GLU A 109 -13.23 3.46 -9.29
N THR A 110 -14.39 3.87 -8.79
CA THR A 110 -14.57 4.49 -7.48
C THR A 110 -15.34 3.58 -6.53
N ASN A 111 -15.09 3.73 -5.23
CA ASN A 111 -15.78 2.96 -4.20
C ASN A 111 -17.27 3.33 -4.18
N PRO A 112 -18.18 2.38 -4.44
CA PRO A 112 -19.62 2.65 -4.45
C PRO A 112 -20.23 2.69 -3.05
N PHE A 113 -19.47 2.34 -2.01
CA PHE A 113 -19.91 2.33 -0.62
C PHE A 113 -19.38 3.58 0.10
N PRO A 114 -20.25 4.40 0.71
CA PRO A 114 -19.86 5.69 1.27
C PRO A 114 -18.91 5.57 2.47
N GLN A 115 -19.13 4.60 3.36
CA GLN A 115 -18.27 4.32 4.53
C GLN A 115 -18.57 2.94 5.13
N GLY A 116 -17.77 2.52 6.11
CA GLY A 116 -18.02 1.31 6.91
C GLY A 116 -17.35 0.05 6.38
N LEU A 117 -17.70 -1.09 6.97
CA LEU A 117 -17.06 -2.39 6.73
C LEU A 117 -17.07 -2.80 5.24
N LYS A 118 -18.20 -2.57 4.53
CA LYS A 118 -18.32 -2.88 3.10
C LYS A 118 -17.37 -2.04 2.23
N ALA A 119 -17.20 -0.76 2.57
CA ALA A 119 -16.29 0.12 1.86
C ALA A 119 -14.84 -0.39 1.99
N LYS A 120 -14.42 -0.77 3.20
CA LYS A 120 -13.08 -1.32 3.45
C LYS A 120 -12.89 -2.68 2.78
N PHE A 121 -13.89 -3.57 2.79
CA PHE A 121 -13.84 -4.85 2.07
C PHE A 121 -13.71 -4.70 0.56
N TRP A 122 -14.45 -3.74 -0.03
CA TRP A 122 -14.30 -3.44 -1.45
C TRP A 122 -12.89 -2.95 -1.77
N LEU A 123 -12.32 -2.05 -0.97
CA LEU A 123 -10.95 -1.55 -1.14
C LEU A 123 -9.91 -2.67 -1.03
N ILE A 124 -10.05 -3.56 -0.05
CA ILE A 124 -9.18 -4.74 0.11
C ILE A 124 -9.19 -5.63 -1.13
N LEU A 125 -10.38 -5.95 -1.66
CA LEU A 125 -10.50 -6.81 -2.83
C LEU A 125 -10.11 -6.11 -4.14
N LYS A 126 -10.20 -4.78 -4.19
CA LYS A 126 -9.67 -3.98 -5.31
C LYS A 126 -8.15 -3.96 -5.34
N ALA A 127 -7.50 -3.94 -4.18
CA ALA A 127 -6.06 -4.07 -4.10
C ALA A 127 -5.63 -5.49 -4.55
N ILE A 128 -6.26 -6.52 -4.00
CA ILE A 128 -6.01 -7.92 -4.36
C ILE A 128 -7.31 -8.71 -4.32
N ASP A 129 -7.78 -9.20 -5.47
CA ASP A 129 -9.03 -9.96 -5.62
C ASP A 129 -8.88 -11.40 -5.10
N ARG A 130 -8.57 -11.53 -3.81
CA ARG A 130 -8.47 -12.80 -3.10
C ARG A 130 -8.72 -12.59 -1.61
N PRO A 131 -9.76 -13.20 -1.03
CA PRO A 131 -9.98 -13.13 0.40
C PRO A 131 -8.84 -13.81 1.16
N LEU A 132 -8.41 -13.21 2.27
CA LEU A 132 -7.41 -13.78 3.16
C LEU A 132 -8.03 -14.75 4.15
N SER A 133 -7.25 -15.77 4.53
CA SER A 133 -7.64 -16.67 5.61
C SER A 133 -7.51 -15.98 6.97
N ALA A 134 -8.32 -16.43 7.94
CA ALA A 134 -8.25 -15.94 9.32
C ALA A 134 -6.87 -16.13 9.95
N ALA A 135 -6.15 -17.20 9.58
CA ALA A 135 -4.77 -17.41 10.04
C ALA A 135 -3.85 -16.29 9.55
N ARG A 136 -3.91 -15.95 8.26
CA ARG A 136 -3.06 -14.91 7.68
C ARG A 136 -3.38 -13.51 8.23
N ILE A 137 -4.67 -13.21 8.43
CA ILE A 137 -5.09 -11.96 9.06
C ILE A 137 -4.60 -11.89 10.51
N ARG A 138 -4.71 -12.98 11.27
CA ARG A 138 -4.20 -13.01 12.65
C ARG A 138 -2.69 -12.80 12.71
N ASP A 139 -1.92 -13.45 11.84
CA ASP A 139 -0.46 -13.30 11.82
C ASP A 139 -0.06 -11.86 11.48
N LEU A 140 -0.81 -11.22 10.57
CA LEU A 140 -0.66 -9.81 10.23
C LEU A 140 -0.96 -8.88 11.42
N LEU A 141 -2.08 -9.11 12.11
CA LEU A 141 -2.46 -8.30 13.27
C LEU A 141 -1.50 -8.51 14.46
N ALA A 142 -1.00 -9.74 14.65
CA ALA A 142 -0.03 -10.06 15.68
C ALA A 142 1.36 -9.47 15.38
N GLY A 143 1.75 -9.38 14.11
CA GLY A 143 2.97 -8.69 13.67
C GLY A 143 2.82 -7.16 13.54
N GLY A 144 1.58 -6.67 13.52
CA GLY A 144 1.21 -5.28 13.21
C GLY A 144 1.36 -4.27 14.35
N GLY A 145 1.75 -4.72 15.55
CA GLY A 145 2.26 -3.83 16.61
C GLY A 145 3.74 -3.44 16.44
N GLY A 146 4.40 -3.91 15.38
CA GLY A 146 5.84 -3.79 15.16
C GLY A 146 6.27 -2.82 14.07
N LEU A 147 5.44 -1.85 13.68
CA LEU A 147 5.94 -0.67 12.94
C LEU A 147 6.57 0.32 13.94
N SER A 148 7.63 -0.12 14.59
CA SER A 148 8.62 0.72 15.26
C SER A 148 10.01 0.13 15.00
N THR A 149 10.74 0.81 14.13
CA THR A 149 12.20 1.03 14.14
C THR A 149 13.13 -0.18 14.14
N SER A 150 13.84 -0.33 13.01
CA SER A 150 15.30 -0.60 12.87
C SER A 150 15.48 -1.20 11.45
N GLN A 151 16.04 -0.53 10.44
CA GLN A 151 17.38 0.09 10.45
C GLN A 151 18.34 -0.61 11.40
N GLN A 152 18.47 -1.92 11.24
CA GLN A 152 19.70 -2.64 11.60
C GLN A 152 20.56 -2.65 10.34
N ILE A 153 21.15 -1.49 10.05
CA ILE A 153 22.39 -1.44 9.27
C ILE A 153 23.43 -2.03 10.21
N SER A 154 23.92 -3.21 9.83
CA SER A 154 25.10 -3.91 10.32
C SER A 154 26.05 -3.06 11.19
N ASP A 155 26.05 -3.31 12.50
CA ASP A 155 27.26 -3.23 13.30
C ASP A 155 28.17 -4.39 12.85
N ASP A 156 28.86 -4.19 11.74
CA ASP A 156 29.96 -5.06 11.30
C ASP A 156 31.06 -4.19 10.70
N PHE A 157 31.69 -3.37 11.54
CA PHE A 157 33.02 -2.86 11.26
C PHE A 157 33.88 -2.87 12.54
N SER A 158 34.74 -3.88 12.57
CA SER A 158 36.09 -3.84 13.13
C SER A 158 36.24 -3.73 14.65
N ASN A 159 36.29 -4.90 15.28
CA ASN A 159 37.28 -5.13 16.32
C ASN A 159 38.40 -5.97 15.69
N ASP A 160 39.51 -5.33 15.34
CA ASP A 160 40.77 -6.05 15.17
C ASP A 160 41.90 -5.24 15.83
N THR A 161 42.38 -5.87 16.90
CA THR A 161 43.70 -5.91 17.53
C THR A 161 44.83 -5.07 16.90
#